data_AF-A0A962BC23-F1
#
_entry.id   AF-A0A962BC23-F1
#
_cell.length_a   1.000
_cell.length_b   1.000
_cell.length_c   1.000
_cell.angle_alpha   90.00
_cell.angle_beta   90.00
_cell.angle_gamma   90.00
#
_symmetry.space_group_name_H-M   'P 1'
#
loop_
_entity.id
_entity.type
_entity.pdbx_description
1 polymer ?
#
loop_
_entity_poly.entity_id
_entity_poly.type
_entity_poly.pdbx_seq_one_letter_code
_entity_poly.pdbx_strand_id
1 'polypeptide(L)'
;PTEILARQHAANLRPWLDAAGVRFVVLTGRDKGKTRDTLLQQIANGAAQIVIGTHALFQDSVAFADLGLAVIDEQHRFGVHQRMQLSTKSRGTDVLVMTATPI
;
A
#
# COMPACT_ATOMS: atom_id res chain seq x y z
N PRO A 1 -7.05 -3.42 -5.95
CA PRO A 1 -7.83 -2.28 -6.54
C PRO A 1 -9.02 -1.78 -5.71
N THR A 2 -9.75 -2.65 -4.99
CA THR A 2 -10.93 -2.28 -4.19
C THR A 2 -10.67 -2.39 -2.69
N GLU A 3 -11.50 -1.76 -1.87
CA GLU A 3 -11.42 -1.88 -0.41
C GLU A 3 -11.61 -3.32 0.06
N ILE A 4 -12.55 -4.06 -0.56
CA ILE A 4 -12.81 -5.46 -0.22
C ILE A 4 -11.54 -6.29 -0.40
N LEU A 5 -10.86 -6.14 -1.54
CA LEU A 5 -9.61 -6.85 -1.80
C LEU A 5 -8.49 -6.40 -0.86
N ALA A 6 -8.38 -5.11 -0.54
CA ALA A 6 -7.39 -4.62 0.43
C ALA A 6 -7.58 -5.26 1.81
N ARG A 7 -8.83 -5.38 2.29
CA ARG A 7 -9.15 -6.04 3.56
C ARG A 7 -8.93 -7.55 3.50
N GLN A 8 -9.23 -8.18 2.37
CA GLN A 8 -8.97 -9.60 2.16
C GLN A 8 -7.46 -9.90 2.19
N HIS A 9 -6.64 -9.13 1.49
CA HIS A 9 -5.18 -9.23 1.54
C HIS A 9 -4.65 -9.06 2.97
N ALA A 10 -5.15 -8.06 3.69
CA ALA A 10 -4.79 -7.86 5.10
C ALA A 10 -5.14 -9.05 5.98
N ALA A 11 -6.35 -9.61 5.83
CA ALA A 11 -6.78 -10.78 6.60
C ALA A 11 -5.95 -12.03 6.27
N ASN A 12 -5.63 -12.25 4.99
CA ASN A 12 -4.83 -13.40 4.55
C ASN A 12 -3.38 -13.33 5.02
N LEU A 13 -2.79 -12.14 5.03
CA LEU A 13 -1.41 -11.93 5.47
C LEU A 13 -1.30 -11.90 7.00
N ARG A 14 -2.36 -11.53 7.72
CA ARG A 14 -2.36 -11.33 9.17
C ARG A 14 -1.64 -12.43 9.96
N PRO A 15 -1.93 -13.74 9.77
CA PRO A 15 -1.28 -14.79 10.57
C PRO A 15 0.24 -14.82 10.42
N TRP A 16 0.73 -14.53 9.21
CA TRP A 16 2.14 -14.51 8.87
C TRP A 16 2.82 -13.27 9.44
N LEU A 17 2.17 -12.11 9.33
CA LEU A 17 2.69 -10.85 9.84
C LEU A 17 2.75 -10.83 11.37
N ASP A 18 1.72 -11.35 12.04
CA ASP A 18 1.70 -11.49 13.48
C ASP A 18 2.82 -12.44 13.95
N ALA A 19 2.99 -13.60 13.29
CA ALA A 19 4.05 -14.54 13.61
C ALA A 19 5.46 -13.95 13.40
N ALA A 20 5.62 -13.07 12.40
CA ALA A 20 6.88 -12.38 12.13
C ALA A 20 7.09 -11.11 12.99
N GLY A 21 6.10 -10.70 13.80
CA GLY A 21 6.15 -9.44 14.55
C GLY A 21 6.15 -8.19 13.66
N VAL A 22 5.67 -8.31 12.41
CA VAL A 22 5.64 -7.23 11.43
C VAL A 22 4.35 -6.43 11.57
N ARG A 23 4.49 -5.12 11.79
CA ARG A 23 3.34 -4.23 11.90
C ARG A 23 2.86 -3.80 10.53
N PHE A 24 1.55 -3.87 10.31
CA PHE A 24 0.94 -3.43 9.07
C PHE A 24 -0.29 -2.56 9.33
N VAL A 25 -0.64 -1.76 8.32
CA VAL A 25 -1.85 -0.94 8.33
C VAL A 25 -2.62 -1.09 7.03
N VAL A 26 -3.91 -0.77 7.08
CA VAL A 26 -4.76 -0.70 5.91
C VAL A 26 -5.16 0.74 5.67
N LEU A 27 -4.85 1.30 4.50
CA LEU A 27 -5.23 2.66 4.11
C LEU A 27 -6.07 2.65 2.84
N THR A 28 -7.27 3.19 2.95
CA THR A 28 -8.28 3.24 1.88
C THR A 28 -8.80 4.66 1.69
N GLY A 29 -9.57 4.87 0.63
CA GLY A 29 -10.23 6.17 0.39
C GLY A 29 -11.36 6.49 1.40
N ARG A 30 -11.77 5.54 2.24
CA ARG A 30 -12.80 5.77 3.28
C ARG A 30 -12.21 6.32 4.57
N ASP A 31 -10.91 6.18 4.79
CA ASP A 31 -10.25 6.68 5.99
C ASP A 31 -10.19 8.21 5.96
N LYS A 32 -10.76 8.85 6.99
CA LYS A 32 -10.93 10.30 7.08
C LYS A 32 -10.58 10.82 8.48
N GLY A 33 -10.24 12.11 8.54
CA GLY A 33 -9.95 12.83 9.79
C GLY A 33 -8.84 12.17 10.61
N LYS A 34 -9.00 12.15 11.93
CA LYS A 34 -7.99 11.66 12.89
C LYS A 34 -7.47 10.25 12.60
N THR A 35 -8.34 9.35 12.13
CA THR A 35 -7.94 7.98 11.78
C THR A 35 -6.93 7.99 10.64
N ARG A 36 -7.21 8.76 9.58
CA ARG A 36 -6.31 8.91 8.45
C ARG A 36 -4.98 9.53 8.88
N ASP A 37 -5.02 10.59 9.69
CA ASP A 37 -3.81 11.27 10.14
C ASP A 37 -2.90 10.33 10.95
N THR A 38 -3.50 9.49 11.80
CA THR A 38 -2.78 8.47 12.58
C THR A 38 -2.10 7.45 11.66
N LEU A 39 -2.83 6.95 10.64
CA LEU A 39 -2.28 6.01 9.66
C LEU A 39 -1.12 6.64 8.88
N LEU A 40 -1.28 7.88 8.41
CA LEU A 40 -0.23 8.59 7.67
C LEU A 40 1.02 8.79 8.53
N GLN A 41 0.87 9.13 9.81
CA GLN A 41 2.00 9.23 10.73
C GLN A 41 2.72 7.89 10.91
N GLN A 42 1.98 6.79 11.09
CA GLN A 42 2.55 5.45 11.20
C GLN A 42 3.31 5.01 9.95
N ILE A 43 2.86 5.42 8.76
CA ILE A 43 3.52 5.14 7.49
C ILE A 43 4.80 5.99 7.36
N ALA A 44 4.70 7.28 7.66
CA ALA A 44 5.80 8.23 7.50
C ALA A 44 6.95 8.00 8.50
N ASN A 45 6.66 7.52 9.71
CA ASN A 45 7.67 7.24 10.72
C ASN A 45 8.17 5.78 10.72
N GLY A 46 7.67 4.93 9.82
CA GLY A 46 8.08 3.53 9.70
C GLY A 46 7.51 2.61 10.79
N ALA A 47 6.57 3.08 11.62
CA ALA A 47 5.87 2.22 12.57
C ALA A 47 5.06 1.14 11.84
N ALA A 48 4.48 1.46 10.69
CA ALA A 48 3.90 0.50 9.77
C ALA A 48 4.95 0.05 8.75
N GLN A 49 5.34 -1.22 8.81
CA GLN A 49 6.32 -1.82 7.90
C GLN A 49 5.67 -2.32 6.61
N ILE A 50 4.37 -2.68 6.68
CA ILE A 50 3.57 -3.04 5.51
C ILE A 50 2.33 -2.16 5.44
N VAL A 51 2.04 -1.66 4.24
CA VAL A 51 0.87 -0.82 3.99
C VAL A 51 0.04 -1.46 2.88
N ILE A 52 -1.17 -1.86 3.23
CA ILE A 52 -2.11 -2.49 2.28
C ILE A 52 -3.19 -1.46 1.98
N GLY A 53 -3.55 -1.27 0.72
CA GLY A 53 -4.48 -0.21 0.40
C GLY A 53 -5.03 -0.21 -1.00
N THR A 54 -5.78 0.85 -1.28
CA THR A 54 -6.33 1.11 -2.61
C THR A 54 -5.52 2.22 -3.30
N HIS A 55 -6.09 2.83 -4.33
CA HIS A 55 -5.56 4.02 -4.99
C HIS A 55 -5.23 5.18 -4.01
N ALA A 56 -5.74 5.15 -2.77
CA ALA A 56 -5.38 6.10 -1.72
C ALA A 56 -3.86 6.16 -1.44
N LEU A 57 -3.12 5.06 -1.64
CA LEU A 57 -1.67 5.02 -1.40
C LEU A 57 -0.86 5.91 -2.35
N PHE A 58 -1.42 6.21 -3.52
CA PHE A 58 -0.75 7.01 -4.56
C PHE A 58 -0.89 8.52 -4.32
N GLN A 59 -1.75 8.93 -3.39
CA GLN A 59 -1.94 10.35 -3.10
C GLN A 59 -0.67 10.98 -2.52
N ASP A 60 -0.38 12.23 -2.85
CA ASP A 60 0.84 12.94 -2.44
C ASP A 60 1.00 13.01 -0.91
N SER A 61 -0.12 13.03 -0.18
CA SER A 61 -0.14 13.00 1.29
C SER A 61 0.48 11.75 1.93
N VAL A 62 0.69 10.67 1.17
CA VAL A 62 1.27 9.42 1.68
C VAL A 62 2.78 9.44 1.45
N ALA A 63 3.54 9.74 2.50
CA ALA A 63 4.99 9.66 2.53
C ALA A 63 5.41 8.37 3.26
N PHE A 64 6.20 7.53 2.60
CA PHE A 64 6.76 6.31 3.19
C PHE A 64 8.12 6.62 3.83
N ALA A 65 8.41 6.02 4.98
CA ALA A 65 9.71 6.17 5.61
C ALA A 65 10.87 5.62 4.75
N ASP A 66 10.70 4.39 4.25
CA ASP A 66 11.66 3.73 3.36
C ASP A 66 10.92 2.70 2.49
N LEU A 67 10.44 3.13 1.32
CA LEU A 67 9.69 2.26 0.41
C LEU A 67 10.65 1.45 -0.47
N GLY A 68 10.91 0.20 -0.06
CA GLY A 68 11.76 -0.73 -0.81
C GLY A 68 11.03 -1.57 -1.87
N LEU A 69 9.77 -1.97 -1.60
CA LEU A 69 8.98 -2.81 -2.51
C LEU A 69 7.54 -2.31 -2.60
N ALA A 70 7.02 -2.22 -3.82
CA ALA A 70 5.61 -1.97 -4.10
C ALA A 70 5.00 -3.12 -4.92
N VAL A 71 3.93 -3.71 -4.39
CA VAL A 71 3.18 -4.78 -5.06
C VAL A 71 1.84 -4.22 -5.56
N ILE A 72 1.59 -4.33 -6.86
CA ILE A 72 0.36 -3.84 -7.51
C ILE A 72 -0.43 -5.04 -8.02
N ASP A 73 -1.66 -5.19 -7.51
CA ASP A 73 -2.58 -6.26 -7.89
C ASP A 73 -3.70 -5.75 -8.81
N GLU A 74 -4.02 -6.50 -9.86
CA GLU A 74 -4.93 -6.15 -10.96
C GLU A 74 -4.50 -4.92 -11.75
N GLN A 75 -3.31 -5.03 -12.38
CA GLN A 75 -2.65 -3.92 -13.08
C GLN A 75 -3.54 -3.17 -14.07
N HIS A 76 -4.49 -3.85 -14.73
CA HIS A 76 -5.35 -3.24 -15.73
C HIS A 76 -6.26 -2.14 -15.16
N ARG A 77 -6.46 -2.12 -13.83
CA ARG A 77 -7.19 -1.03 -13.16
C ARG A 77 -6.30 0.15 -12.79
N PHE A 78 -4.98 -0.01 -12.87
CA PHE A 78 -4.01 1.01 -12.48
C PHE A 78 -3.30 1.58 -13.72
N GLY A 79 -3.46 2.88 -13.94
CA GLY A 79 -2.90 3.56 -15.10
C GLY A 79 -1.37 3.70 -15.04
N VAL A 80 -0.73 3.94 -16.19
CA VAL A 80 0.72 4.14 -16.33
C VAL A 80 1.25 5.21 -15.35
N HIS A 81 0.50 6.29 -15.15
CA HIS A 81 0.87 7.39 -14.24
C HIS A 81 0.98 6.98 -12.78
N GLN A 82 0.16 6.04 -12.30
CA GLN A 82 0.20 5.60 -10.91
C GLN A 82 1.47 4.79 -10.61
N ARG A 83 1.96 4.02 -11.60
CA ARG A 83 3.24 3.30 -11.48
C ARG A 83 4.42 4.26 -11.36
N MET A 84 4.42 5.34 -12.15
CA MET A 84 5.44 6.39 -12.08
C MET A 84 5.43 7.12 -10.73
N GLN A 85 4.25 7.30 -10.11
CA GLN A 85 4.17 7.92 -8.78
C GLN A 85 4.79 7.06 -7.66
N LEU A 86 4.83 5.73 -7.80
CA LEU A 86 5.51 4.88 -6.82
C LEU A 86 7.02 4.91 -6.99
N SER A 87 7.51 4.90 -8.24
CA SER A 87 8.96 5.00 -8.50
C SER A 87 9.55 6.36 -8.10
N THR A 88 8.72 7.41 -7.99
CA THR A 88 9.16 8.72 -7.49
C THR A 88 9.05 8.88 -5.97
N LYS A 89 8.28 8.03 -5.28
CA LYS A 89 8.08 8.13 -3.82
C LYS A 89 9.26 7.64 -2.98
N SER A 90 10.15 6.84 -3.56
CA SER A 90 11.42 6.45 -2.94
C SER A 90 12.46 6.12 -4.02
N ARG A 91 13.73 6.44 -3.74
CA ARG A 91 14.83 6.10 -4.66
C ARG A 91 15.06 4.59 -4.60
N GLY A 92 14.78 3.89 -5.70
CA GLY A 92 15.11 2.47 -5.83
C GLY A 92 14.03 1.51 -5.32
N THR A 93 12.76 1.93 -5.34
CA THR A 93 11.64 1.01 -5.07
C THR A 93 11.52 -0.05 -6.16
N ASP A 94 11.60 -1.32 -5.77
CA ASP A 94 11.26 -2.44 -6.64
C ASP A 94 9.73 -2.50 -6.82
N VAL A 95 9.28 -2.71 -8.05
CA VAL A 95 7.85 -2.77 -8.37
C VAL A 95 7.50 -4.14 -8.93
N LEU A 96 6.67 -4.88 -8.18
CA LEU A 96 6.07 -6.13 -8.62
C LEU A 96 4.63 -5.88 -9.07
N VAL A 97 4.29 -6.30 -10.29
CA VAL A 97 2.95 -6.14 -10.86
C VAL A 97 2.34 -7.51 -11.07
N MET A 98 1.14 -7.72 -10.53
CA MET A 98 0.34 -8.94 -10.67
C MET A 98 -0.93 -8.66 -11.47
N THR A 99 -1.29 -9.57 -12.37
CA THR A 99 -2.53 -9.49 -13.15
C THR A 99 -3.11 -10.89 -13.30
N ALA A 100 -4.42 -11.03 -13.12
CA ALA A 100 -5.11 -12.27 -13.42
C ALA A 100 -5.36 -12.44 -14.93
N THR A 101 -5.41 -11.33 -15.68
CA THR A 101 -5.61 -11.30 -17.13
C THR A 101 -4.28 -11.09 -17.86
N PRO A 102 -3.87 -11.99 -18.78
CA PRO A 102 -2.74 -11.75 -19.66
C PRO A 102 -3.02 -10.56 -20.60
N ILE A 103 -1.97 -9.82 -20.96
CA ILE A 103 -2.00 -8.80 -22.02
C ILE A 103 -1.99 -9.50 -23.39
#